data_AF-A0A3P1ZBG9-F1
#
_entry.id   AF-A0A3P1ZBG9-F1
#
_cell.length_a   1.000
_cell.length_b   1.000
_cell.length_c   1.000
_cell.angle_alpha   90.00
_cell.angle_beta   90.00
_cell.angle_gamma   90.00
#
_symmetry.space_group_name_H-M   'P 1'
#
loop_
_entity.id
_entity.type
_entity.pdbx_description
1 polymer ?
#
loop_
_entity_poly.entity_id
_entity_poly.type
_entity_poly.pdbx_seq_one_letter_code
_entity_poly.pdbx_strand_id
1 'polypeptide(L)'
;MDSVAFKRTHHYWKNFYFLIVDSLQLENTSPDAFGYLSNSDSTLLTQGDVVVVLNLIKGSSESEDDIWAMVAKDEETLGWVKESELRQSAIPDNPISRFIHTFSNHRLSLLFFIVGSAFLLWGIQRSRKDHSFIIHFNDVKSFYPTLLCVIVSGSAVLYGAFQQFLPGMWEHFYYHPTLNLFEPNPLLLRLFLMSIWLILIVGIAVLDDLRKQLPLVASVSYLSSLLSICMLLYLFFTWSVHLYIGYPLLLFYWGFAFRQHFRHNIASYKCGNCGAALREKGECPDCKAFNN
;
A
#
# COMPACT_ATOMS: atom_id res chain seq x y z
N MET A 1 -22.48 21.54 -19.27
CA MET A 1 -21.17 21.20 -18.66
C MET A 1 -20.44 20.25 -19.59
N ASP A 2 -19.17 20.53 -19.94
CA ASP A 2 -18.39 19.63 -20.80
C ASP A 2 -17.88 18.43 -19.98
N SER A 3 -18.21 17.22 -20.45
CA SER A 3 -17.84 15.96 -19.78
C SER A 3 -16.33 15.71 -19.77
N VAL A 4 -15.60 16.19 -20.78
CA VAL A 4 -14.15 15.96 -20.89
C VAL A 4 -13.40 16.87 -19.94
N ALA A 5 -13.76 18.15 -19.92
CA ALA A 5 -13.20 19.12 -18.97
C ALA A 5 -13.45 18.67 -17.51
N PHE A 6 -14.68 18.26 -17.19
CA PHE A 6 -15.02 17.83 -15.83
C PHE A 6 -14.25 16.59 -15.37
N LYS A 7 -14.15 15.55 -16.22
CA LYS A 7 -13.38 14.33 -15.88
C LYS A 7 -11.91 14.61 -15.60
N ARG A 8 -11.33 15.64 -16.23
CA ARG A 8 -9.93 16.01 -16.03
C ARG A 8 -9.68 16.60 -14.64
N THR A 9 -10.64 17.34 -14.09
CA THR A 9 -10.51 18.03 -12.80
C THR A 9 -11.09 17.23 -11.64
N HIS A 10 -12.22 16.55 -11.84
CA HIS A 10 -12.92 15.83 -10.77
C HIS A 10 -12.68 14.31 -10.79
N HIS A 11 -12.07 13.77 -11.86
CA HIS A 11 -11.70 12.35 -11.98
C HIS A 11 -12.86 11.34 -11.95
N TYR A 12 -14.12 11.79 -12.01
CA TYR A 12 -15.29 10.92 -12.18
C TYR A 12 -16.36 11.57 -13.08
N TRP A 13 -17.43 10.84 -13.38
CA TRP A 13 -18.58 11.33 -14.16
C TRP A 13 -19.85 10.56 -13.79
N LYS A 14 -20.87 10.61 -14.65
CA LYS A 14 -22.07 9.76 -14.59
C LYS A 14 -21.71 8.28 -14.65
N ASN A 15 -22.53 7.46 -13.98
CA ASN A 15 -22.39 6.02 -13.77
C ASN A 15 -21.13 5.63 -12.98
N PHE A 16 -20.58 6.56 -12.21
CA PHE A 16 -19.50 6.25 -11.27
C PHE A 16 -20.08 5.85 -9.92
N TYR A 17 -19.50 4.82 -9.32
CA TYR A 17 -19.95 4.25 -8.05
C TYR A 17 -19.08 4.77 -6.91
N PHE A 18 -19.73 5.22 -5.84
CA PHE A 18 -19.14 5.65 -4.59
C PHE A 18 -19.62 4.76 -3.45
N LEU A 19 -18.74 4.50 -2.50
CA LEU A 19 -19.06 3.95 -1.20
C LEU A 19 -19.13 5.09 -0.18
N ILE A 20 -20.23 5.18 0.54
CA ILE A 20 -20.42 6.12 1.64
C ILE A 20 -19.61 5.65 2.85
N VAL A 21 -18.70 6.49 3.33
CA VAL A 21 -17.85 6.21 4.51
C VAL A 21 -18.36 6.92 5.74
N ASP A 22 -18.91 8.12 5.57
CA ASP A 22 -19.55 8.91 6.63
C ASP A 22 -21.00 9.21 6.24
N SER A 23 -21.90 9.38 7.22
CA SER A 23 -23.32 9.62 6.94
C SER A 23 -23.52 10.84 6.05
N LEU A 24 -24.34 10.72 5.01
CA LEU A 24 -24.56 11.78 4.02
C LEU A 24 -26.06 12.06 3.89
N GLN A 25 -26.45 13.33 3.93
CA GLN A 25 -27.84 13.73 3.72
C GLN A 25 -28.05 14.09 2.25
N LEU A 26 -29.08 13.53 1.65
CA LEU A 26 -29.52 13.86 0.30
C LEU A 26 -30.68 14.83 0.36
N GLU A 27 -30.65 15.86 -0.49
CA GLU A 27 -31.75 16.77 -0.72
C GLU A 27 -32.65 16.22 -1.84
N ASN A 28 -33.92 16.00 -1.55
CA ASN A 28 -34.87 15.51 -2.58
C ASN A 28 -35.25 16.60 -3.60
N THR A 29 -34.87 17.85 -3.36
CA THR A 29 -35.19 18.99 -4.24
C THR A 29 -34.02 19.29 -5.17
N SER A 30 -34.30 19.53 -6.46
CA SER A 30 -33.27 19.92 -7.41
C SER A 30 -32.72 21.32 -7.09
N PRO A 31 -31.40 21.54 -7.19
CA PRO A 31 -30.78 22.84 -6.98
C PRO A 31 -31.38 23.97 -7.82
N ASP A 32 -31.95 23.70 -9.00
CA ASP A 32 -32.58 24.71 -9.85
C ASP A 32 -33.95 25.23 -9.32
N ALA A 33 -34.49 24.62 -8.27
CA ALA A 33 -35.81 24.97 -7.70
C ALA A 33 -35.75 26.03 -6.58
N PHE A 34 -34.62 26.74 -6.42
CA PHE A 34 -34.46 27.84 -5.45
C PHE A 34 -35.57 28.89 -5.64
N GLY A 35 -36.61 28.81 -4.80
CA GLY A 35 -37.78 29.70 -4.84
C GLY A 35 -39.07 29.08 -4.30
N TYR A 36 -39.19 27.76 -4.26
CA TYR A 36 -40.40 27.08 -3.77
C TYR A 36 -40.11 26.27 -2.51
N LEU A 37 -40.62 26.77 -1.37
CA LEU A 37 -40.84 26.09 -0.08
C LEU A 37 -39.83 24.98 0.27
N SER A 38 -38.77 25.37 0.98
CA SER A 38 -37.76 24.52 1.63
C SER A 38 -38.34 23.69 2.79
N ASN A 39 -39.31 22.80 2.51
CA ASN A 39 -39.57 21.62 3.32
C ASN A 39 -39.02 20.42 2.54
N SER A 40 -37.69 20.35 2.45
CA SER A 40 -37.00 19.26 1.80
C SER A 40 -37.01 18.05 2.72
N ASP A 41 -37.85 17.06 2.42
CA ASP A 41 -37.62 15.72 2.92
C ASP A 41 -36.19 15.33 2.54
N SER A 42 -35.35 15.05 3.54
CA SER A 42 -33.96 14.67 3.35
C SER A 42 -33.81 13.18 3.56
N THR A 43 -33.19 12.48 2.60
CA THR A 43 -32.92 11.05 2.75
C THR A 43 -31.50 10.86 3.29
N LEU A 44 -31.36 10.14 4.40
CA LEU A 44 -30.05 9.88 5.00
C LEU A 44 -29.43 8.61 4.42
N LEU A 45 -28.24 8.72 3.85
CA LEU A 45 -27.38 7.61 3.50
C LEU A 45 -26.48 7.24 4.68
N THR A 46 -26.29 5.95 4.88
CA THR A 46 -25.50 5.40 5.99
C THR A 46 -24.16 4.88 5.51
N GLN A 47 -23.20 4.77 6.45
CA GLN A 47 -21.90 4.19 6.17
C GLN A 47 -22.05 2.77 5.62
N GLY A 48 -21.36 2.48 4.51
CA GLY A 48 -21.39 1.19 3.82
C GLY A 48 -22.34 1.15 2.62
N ASP A 49 -23.18 2.16 2.44
CA ASP A 49 -24.05 2.26 1.28
C ASP A 49 -23.24 2.53 0.00
N VAL A 50 -23.56 1.82 -1.08
CA VAL A 50 -22.99 2.09 -2.41
C VAL A 50 -23.99 2.91 -3.20
N VAL A 51 -23.51 3.96 -3.84
CA VAL A 51 -24.34 4.90 -4.57
C VAL A 51 -23.74 5.20 -5.93
N VAL A 52 -24.59 5.44 -6.92
CA VAL A 52 -24.20 5.76 -8.29
C VAL A 52 -24.51 7.22 -8.62
N VAL A 53 -23.58 7.90 -9.29
CA VAL A 53 -23.80 9.24 -9.81
C VAL A 53 -24.63 9.17 -11.08
N LEU A 54 -25.85 9.70 -11.04
CA LEU A 54 -26.77 9.70 -12.19
C LEU A 54 -26.64 10.97 -13.02
N ASN A 55 -26.52 12.12 -12.36
CA ASN A 55 -26.45 13.40 -13.03
C ASN A 55 -25.56 14.40 -12.28
N LEU A 56 -25.07 15.40 -13.01
CA LEU A 56 -24.23 16.46 -12.48
C LEU A 56 -24.73 17.78 -13.07
N ILE A 57 -25.02 18.75 -12.21
CA ILE A 57 -25.44 20.09 -12.62
C ILE A 57 -24.57 21.14 -11.93
N LYS A 58 -24.37 22.27 -12.61
CA LYS A 58 -23.76 23.44 -11.98
C LYS A 58 -24.89 24.23 -11.33
N GLY A 59 -24.75 24.52 -10.04
CA GLY A 59 -25.69 25.32 -9.28
C GLY A 59 -25.84 26.72 -9.85
N SER A 60 -26.93 27.39 -9.48
CA SER A 60 -27.29 28.72 -9.99
C SER A 60 -26.44 29.85 -9.43
N SER A 61 -25.55 29.60 -8.45
CA SER A 61 -24.64 30.62 -7.94
C SER A 61 -23.47 30.84 -8.91
N GLU A 62 -23.00 32.08 -9.03
CA GLU A 62 -21.86 32.45 -9.90
C GLU A 62 -20.50 31.85 -9.44
N SER A 63 -20.48 31.02 -8.38
CA SER A 63 -19.25 30.38 -7.92
C SER A 63 -18.91 29.12 -8.75
N GLU A 64 -17.64 28.94 -9.09
CA GLU A 64 -17.17 27.77 -9.85
C GLU A 64 -17.30 26.44 -9.05
N ASP A 65 -17.41 26.52 -7.73
CA ASP A 65 -17.39 25.37 -6.80
C ASP A 65 -18.78 24.79 -6.47
N ASP A 66 -19.86 25.32 -7.05
CA ASP A 66 -21.23 24.92 -6.71
C ASP A 66 -21.73 23.79 -7.61
N ILE A 67 -21.03 22.65 -7.62
CA ILE A 67 -21.42 21.47 -8.40
C ILE A 67 -22.30 20.57 -7.56
N TRP A 68 -23.43 20.16 -8.13
CA TRP A 68 -24.37 19.25 -7.48
C TRP A 68 -24.43 17.93 -8.22
N ALA A 69 -24.30 16.84 -7.46
CA ALA A 69 -24.41 15.48 -7.94
C ALA A 69 -25.75 14.89 -7.54
N MET A 70 -26.49 14.38 -8.53
CA MET A 70 -27.63 13.52 -8.28
C MET A 70 -27.12 12.10 -8.10
N VAL A 71 -27.43 11.53 -6.94
CA VAL A 71 -26.89 10.26 -6.49
C VAL A 71 -28.07 9.35 -6.13
N ALA A 72 -27.95 8.07 -6.48
CA ALA A 72 -28.93 7.05 -6.13
C ALA A 72 -28.27 5.83 -5.50
N LYS A 73 -28.88 5.32 -4.43
CA LYS A 73 -28.52 4.03 -3.83
C LYS A 73 -29.28 2.90 -4.52
N ASP A 74 -30.59 3.06 -4.59
CA ASP A 74 -31.56 2.12 -5.18
C ASP A 74 -32.61 2.93 -5.96
N GLU A 75 -33.52 2.26 -6.67
CA GLU A 75 -34.59 2.91 -7.46
C GLU A 75 -35.48 3.85 -6.64
N GLU A 76 -35.62 3.59 -5.33
CA GLU A 76 -36.45 4.37 -4.40
C GLU A 76 -35.66 5.44 -3.62
N THR A 77 -34.33 5.34 -3.58
CA THR A 77 -33.46 6.20 -2.75
C THR A 77 -32.56 7.05 -3.66
N LEU A 78 -33.05 8.24 -4.01
CA LEU A 78 -32.42 9.19 -4.92
C LEU A 78 -32.49 10.61 -4.35
N GLY A 79 -31.44 11.39 -4.54
CA GLY A 79 -31.44 12.81 -4.20
C GLY A 79 -30.20 13.54 -4.67
N TRP A 80 -30.11 14.82 -4.31
CA TRP A 80 -29.03 15.73 -4.68
C TRP A 80 -28.11 15.97 -3.49
N VAL A 81 -26.83 16.12 -3.80
CA VAL A 81 -25.82 16.48 -2.81
C VAL A 81 -24.75 17.33 -3.46
N LYS A 82 -24.15 18.23 -2.69
CA LYS A 82 -23.00 19.00 -3.17
C LYS A 82 -21.81 18.07 -3.41
N GLU A 83 -21.09 18.32 -4.50
CA GLU A 83 -19.91 17.53 -4.87
C GLU A 83 -18.84 17.54 -3.78
N SER A 84 -18.66 18.69 -3.12
CA SER A 84 -17.75 18.85 -1.99
C SER A 84 -18.11 17.97 -0.79
N GLU A 85 -19.41 17.87 -0.45
CA GLU A 85 -19.90 17.00 0.62
C GLU A 85 -19.80 15.53 0.23
N LEU A 86 -20.13 15.18 -1.03
CA LEU A 86 -19.97 13.83 -1.55
C LEU A 86 -18.51 13.36 -1.48
N ARG A 87 -17.54 14.22 -1.84
CA ARG A 87 -16.11 13.88 -1.80
C ARG A 87 -15.56 13.73 -0.38
N GLN A 88 -16.15 14.41 0.60
CA GLN A 88 -15.75 14.29 2.00
C GLN A 88 -16.28 13.00 2.63
N SER A 89 -17.52 12.62 2.30
CA SER A 89 -18.21 11.50 2.95
C SER A 89 -18.21 10.21 2.13
N ALA A 90 -17.69 10.22 0.90
CA ALA A 90 -17.70 9.06 0.01
C ALA A 90 -16.37 8.83 -0.71
N ILE A 91 -16.11 7.57 -1.04
CA ILE A 91 -14.89 7.12 -1.72
C ILE A 91 -15.24 6.29 -2.95
N PRO A 92 -14.37 6.21 -3.97
CA PRO A 92 -14.60 5.34 -5.12
C PRO A 92 -14.89 3.90 -4.70
N ASP A 93 -15.90 3.28 -5.32
CA ASP A 93 -16.27 1.89 -5.05
C ASP A 93 -15.31 0.89 -5.73
N ASN A 94 -14.08 0.85 -5.24
CA ASN A 94 -13.04 -0.06 -5.70
C ASN A 94 -12.22 -0.58 -4.52
N PRO A 95 -11.87 -1.88 -4.46
CA PRO A 95 -11.08 -2.45 -3.37
C PRO A 95 -9.74 -1.74 -3.15
N ILE A 96 -9.08 -1.28 -4.22
CA ILE A 96 -7.78 -0.59 -4.13
C ILE A 96 -7.97 0.80 -3.51
N SER A 97 -8.98 1.56 -3.96
CA SER A 97 -9.30 2.88 -3.40
C SER A 97 -9.70 2.78 -1.93
N ARG A 98 -10.53 1.79 -1.58
CA ARG A 98 -10.91 1.47 -0.19
C ARG A 98 -9.68 1.15 0.67
N PHE A 99 -8.73 0.37 0.13
CA PHE A 99 -7.48 0.07 0.82
C PHE A 99 -6.63 1.33 1.06
N ILE A 100 -6.46 2.16 0.03
CA ILE A 100 -5.72 3.43 0.11
C ILE A 100 -6.36 4.35 1.15
N HIS A 101 -7.68 4.53 1.11
CA HIS A 101 -8.42 5.36 2.07
C HIS A 101 -8.19 4.89 3.52
N THR A 102 -8.32 3.57 3.74
CA THR A 102 -8.11 2.97 5.07
C THR A 102 -6.67 3.15 5.54
N PHE A 103 -5.69 2.92 4.67
CA PHE A 103 -4.27 3.02 5.01
C PHE A 103 -3.80 4.48 5.20
N SER A 104 -4.43 5.43 4.51
CA SER A 104 -4.15 6.86 4.62
C SER A 104 -4.57 7.46 5.98
N ASN A 105 -5.38 6.74 6.77
CA ASN A 105 -5.77 7.19 8.09
C ASN A 105 -4.56 7.22 9.04
N HIS A 106 -4.20 8.41 9.50
CA HIS A 106 -3.04 8.62 10.37
C HIS A 106 -3.05 7.73 11.63
N ARG A 107 -4.23 7.49 12.21
CA ARG A 107 -4.38 6.62 13.39
C ARG A 107 -4.02 5.18 13.08
N LEU A 108 -4.45 4.68 11.92
CA LEU A 108 -4.14 3.32 11.47
C LEU A 108 -2.66 3.19 11.13
N SER A 109 -2.07 4.17 10.44
CA SER A 109 -0.62 4.21 10.18
C SER A 109 0.20 4.18 11.47
N LEU A 110 -0.21 4.93 12.50
CA LEU A 110 0.47 4.95 13.80
C LEU A 110 0.32 3.62 14.54
N LEU A 111 -0.88 3.03 14.56
CA LEU A 111 -1.11 1.71 15.14
C LEU A 111 -0.21 0.67 14.46
N PHE A 112 -0.14 0.69 13.15
CA PHE A 112 0.72 -0.17 12.35
C PHE A 112 2.20 -0.01 12.70
N PHE A 113 2.67 1.22 12.91
CA PHE A 113 4.04 1.47 13.37
C PHE A 113 4.32 0.87 14.75
N ILE A 114 3.38 1.03 15.71
CA ILE A 114 3.50 0.47 17.06
C ILE A 114 3.51 -1.05 17.02
N VAL A 115 2.55 -1.66 16.32
CA VAL A 115 2.43 -3.11 16.18
C VAL A 115 3.66 -3.69 15.49
N GLY A 116 4.12 -3.07 14.40
CA GLY A 116 5.37 -3.43 13.73
C GLY A 116 6.55 -3.40 14.68
N SER A 117 6.70 -2.33 15.47
CA SER A 117 7.77 -2.20 16.46
C SER A 117 7.70 -3.26 17.55
N ALA A 118 6.51 -3.58 18.05
CA ALA A 118 6.31 -4.61 19.06
C ALA A 118 6.72 -6.00 18.54
N PHE A 119 6.32 -6.37 17.32
CA PHE A 119 6.73 -7.62 16.69
C PHE A 119 8.23 -7.69 16.44
N LEU A 120 8.86 -6.57 16.07
CA LEU A 120 10.31 -6.50 15.90
C LEU A 120 11.02 -6.79 17.22
N LEU A 121 10.62 -6.09 18.28
CA LEU A 121 11.20 -6.27 19.62
C LEU A 121 10.98 -7.70 20.14
N TRP A 122 9.80 -8.26 19.91
CA TRP A 122 9.49 -9.65 20.24
C TRP A 122 10.40 -10.63 19.49
N GLY A 123 10.59 -10.44 18.18
CA GLY A 123 11.51 -11.22 17.37
C GLY A 123 12.96 -11.14 17.88
N ILE A 124 13.42 -9.93 18.22
CA ILE A 124 14.75 -9.70 18.80
C ILE A 124 14.91 -10.44 20.14
N GLN A 125 13.92 -10.34 21.04
CA GLN A 125 13.97 -11.01 22.33
C GLN A 125 13.98 -12.54 22.20
N ARG A 126 13.20 -13.08 21.26
CA ARG A 126 13.13 -14.53 21.03
C ARG A 126 14.43 -15.08 20.47
N SER A 127 15.08 -14.35 19.58
CA SER A 127 16.40 -14.73 19.05
C SER A 127 17.51 -14.67 20.09
N ARG A 128 17.47 -13.71 21.01
CA ARG A 128 18.41 -13.70 22.15
C ARG A 128 18.25 -14.89 23.09
N LYS A 129 17.04 -15.45 23.22
CA LYS A 129 16.76 -16.60 24.10
C LYS A 129 17.07 -17.94 23.45
N ASP A 130 16.75 -18.09 22.17
CA ASP A 130 16.76 -19.40 21.49
C ASP A 130 17.86 -19.53 20.42
N HIS A 131 18.82 -18.59 20.33
CA HIS A 131 19.78 -18.46 19.20
C HIS A 131 19.10 -18.46 17.82
N SER A 132 17.84 -18.03 17.74
CA SER A 132 17.07 -18.09 16.50
C SER A 132 17.46 -16.99 15.51
N PHE A 133 17.10 -17.18 14.24
CA PHE A 133 17.53 -16.35 13.12
C PHE A 133 16.90 -14.93 13.18
N ILE A 134 17.74 -13.88 13.15
CA ILE A 134 17.34 -12.47 13.03
C ILE A 134 17.84 -11.95 11.68
N ILE A 135 16.95 -11.29 10.95
CA ILE A 135 17.26 -10.63 9.67
C ILE A 135 18.36 -9.60 9.86
N HIS A 136 19.34 -9.59 8.96
CA HIS A 136 20.58 -8.82 8.99
C HIS A 136 21.62 -9.20 10.07
N PHE A 137 21.33 -9.97 11.11
CA PHE A 137 22.34 -10.31 12.14
C PHE A 137 22.66 -11.81 12.21
N ASN A 138 21.64 -12.66 12.22
CA ASN A 138 21.73 -14.10 12.14
C ASN A 138 20.73 -14.56 11.09
N ASP A 139 21.00 -14.19 9.84
CA ASP A 139 20.03 -14.36 8.76
C ASP A 139 20.03 -15.81 8.25
N VAL A 140 18.92 -16.23 7.67
CA VAL A 140 18.89 -17.45 6.87
C VAL A 140 19.86 -17.25 5.71
N LYS A 141 20.55 -18.33 5.28
CA LYS A 141 21.52 -18.32 4.17
C LYS A 141 20.82 -18.15 2.82
N SER A 142 20.10 -17.04 2.67
CA SER A 142 19.23 -16.71 1.55
C SER A 142 19.31 -15.24 1.21
N PHE A 143 19.24 -14.94 -0.08
CA PHE A 143 19.25 -13.58 -0.59
C PHE A 143 17.87 -12.91 -0.57
N TYR A 144 16.80 -13.72 -0.66
CA TYR A 144 15.45 -13.21 -0.85
C TYR A 144 14.93 -12.31 0.28
N PRO A 145 15.18 -12.60 1.58
CA PRO A 145 14.73 -11.72 2.66
C PRO A 145 15.36 -10.32 2.60
N THR A 146 16.67 -10.25 2.33
CA THR A 146 17.36 -8.96 2.16
C THR A 146 16.89 -8.21 0.93
N LEU A 147 16.65 -8.93 -0.18
CA LEU A 147 16.10 -8.36 -1.40
C LEU A 147 14.70 -7.79 -1.16
N LEU A 148 13.85 -8.51 -0.41
CA LEU A 148 12.50 -8.06 -0.06
C LEU A 148 12.54 -6.72 0.68
N CYS A 149 13.38 -6.57 1.71
CA CYS A 149 13.52 -5.32 2.44
C CYS A 149 14.01 -4.15 1.55
N VAL A 150 14.94 -4.42 0.63
CA VAL A 150 15.45 -3.43 -0.34
C VAL A 150 14.33 -2.98 -1.28
N ILE A 151 13.53 -3.90 -1.83
CA ILE A 151 12.43 -3.55 -2.73
C ILE A 151 11.32 -2.83 -1.96
N VAL A 152 10.97 -3.26 -0.75
CA VAL A 152 9.93 -2.62 0.06
C VAL A 152 10.31 -1.18 0.41
N SER A 153 11.56 -0.95 0.84
CA SER A 153 12.06 0.40 1.11
C SER A 153 12.09 1.27 -0.15
N GLY A 154 12.49 0.72 -1.30
CA GLY A 154 12.44 1.42 -2.58
C GLY A 154 11.01 1.76 -3.02
N SER A 155 10.09 0.82 -2.88
CA SER A 155 8.67 1.00 -3.21
C SER A 155 8.01 2.07 -2.32
N ALA A 156 8.40 2.15 -1.05
CA ALA A 156 7.93 3.18 -0.13
C ALA A 156 8.41 4.57 -0.54
N VAL A 157 9.66 4.69 -0.99
CA VAL A 157 10.19 5.95 -1.52
C VAL A 157 9.49 6.34 -2.82
N LEU A 158 9.27 5.37 -3.73
CA LEU A 158 8.49 5.59 -4.96
C LEU A 158 7.06 6.05 -4.66
N TYR A 159 6.41 5.44 -3.67
CA TYR A 159 5.07 5.82 -3.22
C TYR A 159 5.05 7.25 -2.69
N GLY A 160 5.92 7.60 -1.75
CA GLY A 160 6.01 8.96 -1.21
C GLY A 160 6.35 9.99 -2.30
N ALA A 161 7.26 9.65 -3.21
CA ALA A 161 7.63 10.52 -4.32
C ALA A 161 6.46 10.73 -5.30
N PHE A 162 5.66 9.68 -5.55
CA PHE A 162 4.48 9.77 -6.41
C PHE A 162 3.43 10.71 -5.81
N GLN A 163 3.17 10.59 -4.51
CA GLN A 163 2.26 11.49 -3.80
C GLN A 163 2.75 12.94 -3.77
N GLN A 164 4.06 13.15 -3.58
CA GLN A 164 4.64 14.47 -3.44
C GLN A 164 4.77 15.23 -4.76
N PHE A 165 5.24 14.57 -5.83
CA PHE A 165 5.56 15.24 -7.09
C PHE A 165 4.43 15.18 -8.13
N LEU A 166 3.51 14.23 -8.03
CA LEU A 166 2.42 14.06 -8.99
C LEU A 166 1.05 13.93 -8.29
N PRO A 167 0.64 14.90 -7.45
CA PRO A 167 -0.60 14.82 -6.66
C PRO A 167 -1.85 14.63 -7.52
N GLY A 168 -1.97 15.33 -8.66
CA GLY A 168 -3.11 15.16 -9.58
C GLY A 168 -3.16 13.78 -10.26
N MET A 169 -2.01 13.14 -10.49
CA MET A 169 -1.99 11.76 -11.00
C MET A 169 -2.30 10.74 -9.91
N TRP A 170 -1.86 11.00 -8.68
CA TRP A 170 -2.22 10.19 -7.51
C TRP A 170 -3.74 10.22 -7.28
N GLU A 171 -4.34 11.41 -7.39
CA GLU A 171 -5.79 11.58 -7.32
C GLU A 171 -6.49 10.84 -8.46
N HIS A 172 -6.04 10.99 -9.70
CA HIS A 172 -6.59 10.20 -10.80
C HIS A 172 -6.50 8.68 -10.57
N PHE A 173 -5.36 8.19 -10.08
CA PHE A 173 -5.17 6.78 -9.71
C PHE A 173 -6.10 6.34 -8.57
N TYR A 174 -6.41 7.22 -7.62
CA TYR A 174 -7.34 6.93 -6.54
C TYR A 174 -8.77 6.70 -7.06
N TYR A 175 -9.21 7.44 -8.07
CA TYR A 175 -10.53 7.24 -8.71
C TYR A 175 -10.54 6.07 -9.71
N HIS A 176 -9.43 5.84 -10.39
CA HIS A 176 -9.30 4.80 -11.41
C HIS A 176 -8.07 3.91 -11.14
N PRO A 177 -8.09 3.11 -10.06
CA PRO A 177 -6.95 2.30 -9.70
C PRO A 177 -6.75 1.14 -10.67
N THR A 178 -5.49 0.84 -10.99
CA THR A 178 -5.09 -0.23 -11.90
C THR A 178 -3.87 -0.97 -11.35
N LEU A 179 -3.85 -2.30 -11.51
CA LEU A 179 -2.67 -3.12 -11.27
C LEU A 179 -2.03 -3.58 -12.59
N ASN A 180 -2.53 -3.09 -13.72
CA ASN A 180 -2.05 -3.47 -15.04
C ASN A 180 -0.72 -2.78 -15.35
N LEU A 181 0.32 -3.60 -15.55
CA LEU A 181 1.67 -3.16 -15.88
C LEU A 181 1.81 -2.65 -17.32
N PHE A 182 0.93 -3.08 -18.22
CA PHE A 182 1.00 -2.79 -19.66
C PHE A 182 0.17 -1.57 -20.07
N GLU A 183 -0.59 -1.01 -19.14
CA GLU A 183 -1.35 0.19 -19.38
C GLU A 183 -0.39 1.38 -19.57
N PRO A 184 -0.63 2.27 -20.56
CA PRO A 184 0.27 3.38 -20.88
C PRO A 184 0.17 4.49 -19.82
N ASN A 185 0.74 4.22 -18.65
CA ASN A 185 0.80 5.12 -17.51
C ASN A 185 2.14 5.88 -17.46
N PRO A 186 2.22 7.02 -16.75
CA PRO A 186 3.48 7.73 -16.53
C PRO A 186 4.56 6.82 -15.93
N LEU A 187 5.82 7.10 -16.25
CA LEU A 187 6.95 6.26 -15.85
C LEU A 187 7.00 6.00 -14.33
N LEU A 188 6.75 7.02 -13.51
CA LEU A 188 6.79 6.88 -12.05
C LEU A 188 5.71 5.91 -11.53
N LEU A 189 4.48 6.02 -12.04
CA LEU A 189 3.39 5.10 -11.69
C LEU A 189 3.72 3.67 -12.13
N ARG A 190 4.27 3.48 -13.34
CA ARG A 190 4.69 2.16 -13.82
C ARG A 190 5.78 1.55 -12.93
N LEU A 191 6.78 2.32 -12.52
CA LEU A 191 7.81 1.85 -11.60
C LEU A 191 7.24 1.42 -10.25
N PHE A 192 6.29 2.20 -9.71
CA PHE A 192 5.58 1.84 -8.48
C PHE A 192 4.76 0.55 -8.62
N LEU A 193 4.02 0.38 -9.73
CA LEU A 193 3.29 -0.87 -9.97
C LEU A 193 4.23 -2.07 -10.14
N MET A 194 5.35 -1.89 -10.86
CA MET A 194 6.38 -2.93 -10.99
C MET A 194 6.98 -3.31 -9.63
N SER A 195 7.20 -2.36 -8.72
CA SER A 195 7.71 -2.66 -7.38
C SER A 195 6.69 -3.44 -6.55
N ILE A 196 5.39 -3.15 -6.64
CA ILE A 196 4.33 -3.95 -5.99
C ILE A 196 4.39 -5.41 -6.46
N TRP A 197 4.42 -5.63 -7.78
CA TRP A 197 4.52 -6.98 -8.34
C TRP A 197 5.81 -7.70 -7.92
N LEU A 198 6.93 -6.97 -7.88
CA LEU A 198 8.20 -7.52 -7.46
C LEU A 198 8.19 -7.91 -5.96
N ILE A 199 7.54 -7.12 -5.09
CA ILE A 199 7.33 -7.49 -3.67
C ILE A 199 6.55 -8.79 -3.56
N LEU A 200 5.49 -8.97 -4.34
CA LEU A 200 4.70 -10.20 -4.33
C LEU A 200 5.53 -11.42 -4.77
N ILE A 201 6.26 -11.30 -5.88
CA ILE A 201 7.09 -12.40 -6.42
C ILE A 201 8.20 -12.77 -5.42
N VAL A 202 8.93 -11.78 -4.90
CA VAL A 202 10.01 -12.02 -3.95
C VAL A 202 9.46 -12.52 -2.61
N GLY A 203 8.30 -12.04 -2.16
CA GLY A 203 7.63 -12.54 -0.97
C GLY A 203 7.27 -14.03 -1.08
N ILE A 204 6.76 -14.47 -2.24
CA ILE A 204 6.51 -15.89 -2.51
C ILE A 204 7.83 -16.68 -2.48
N ALA A 205 8.90 -16.16 -3.10
CA ALA A 205 10.21 -16.80 -3.08
C ALA A 205 10.77 -16.97 -1.66
N VAL A 206 10.59 -15.97 -0.78
CA VAL A 206 10.96 -16.06 0.64
C VAL A 206 10.16 -17.17 1.34
N LEU A 207 8.85 -17.24 1.12
CA LEU A 207 7.99 -18.26 1.74
C LEU A 207 8.41 -19.68 1.33
N ASP A 208 8.68 -19.89 0.04
CA ASP A 208 9.14 -21.18 -0.49
C ASP A 208 10.50 -21.58 0.09
N ASP A 209 11.45 -20.65 0.15
CA ASP A 209 12.79 -20.91 0.66
C ASP A 209 12.79 -21.20 2.17
N LEU A 210 12.01 -20.47 2.97
CA LEU A 210 11.90 -20.70 4.41
C LEU A 210 11.19 -22.01 4.76
N ARG A 211 10.25 -22.47 3.92
CA ARG A 211 9.63 -23.80 4.10
C ARG A 211 10.62 -24.94 3.88
N LYS A 212 11.63 -24.74 3.04
CA LYS A 212 12.65 -25.75 2.73
C LYS A 212 13.78 -25.79 3.77
N GLN A 213 14.11 -24.65 4.37
CA GLN A 213 15.29 -24.52 5.23
C GLN A 213 15.02 -24.63 6.74
N LEU A 214 13.80 -24.32 7.19
CA LEU A 214 13.50 -24.14 8.61
C LEU A 214 12.30 -24.97 9.07
N PRO A 215 12.27 -25.42 10.34
CA PRO A 215 11.09 -26.02 10.93
C PRO A 215 9.96 -24.97 11.07
N LEU A 216 8.70 -25.41 10.92
CA LEU A 216 7.52 -24.54 10.84
C LEU A 216 7.46 -23.42 11.90
N VAL A 217 7.76 -23.74 13.16
CA VAL A 217 7.73 -22.78 14.27
C VAL A 217 8.79 -21.67 14.09
N ALA A 218 9.99 -22.03 13.64
CA ALA A 218 11.05 -21.06 13.38
C ALA A 218 10.73 -20.22 12.13
N SER A 219 10.17 -20.82 11.07
CA SER A 219 9.77 -20.11 9.86
C SER A 219 8.70 -19.06 10.14
N VAL A 220 7.71 -19.36 10.97
CA VAL A 220 6.65 -18.40 11.35
C VAL A 220 7.23 -17.22 12.13
N SER A 221 8.10 -17.49 13.12
CA SER A 221 8.74 -16.43 13.91
C SER A 221 9.67 -15.55 13.07
N TYR A 222 10.34 -16.13 12.08
CA TYR A 222 11.19 -15.38 11.15
C TYR A 222 10.34 -14.52 10.22
N LEU A 223 9.28 -15.09 9.62
CA LEU A 223 8.35 -14.37 8.74
C LEU A 223 7.66 -13.21 9.45
N SER A 224 7.24 -13.38 10.70
CA SER A 224 6.62 -12.28 11.46
C SER A 224 7.60 -11.14 11.69
N SER A 225 8.87 -11.46 11.98
CA SER A 225 9.93 -10.47 12.13
C SER A 225 10.25 -9.78 10.80
N LEU A 226 10.25 -10.53 9.70
CA LEU A 226 10.47 -10.00 8.35
C LEU A 226 9.37 -9.04 7.92
N LEU A 227 8.12 -9.46 8.12
CA LEU A 227 6.96 -8.63 7.83
C LEU A 227 6.98 -7.34 8.65
N SER A 228 7.32 -7.45 9.94
CA SER A 228 7.48 -6.31 10.85
C SER A 228 8.57 -5.33 10.36
N ILE A 229 9.76 -5.81 9.98
CA ILE A 229 10.83 -4.95 9.45
C ILE A 229 10.38 -4.30 8.14
N CYS A 230 9.81 -5.06 7.21
CA CYS A 230 9.33 -4.54 5.94
C CYS A 230 8.29 -3.43 6.15
N MET A 231 7.35 -3.66 7.06
CA MET A 231 6.31 -2.70 7.42
C MET A 231 6.88 -1.43 8.05
N LEU A 232 7.84 -1.55 8.97
CA LEU A 232 8.51 -0.39 9.57
C LEU A 232 9.31 0.40 8.53
N LEU A 233 10.06 -0.28 7.67
CA LEU A 233 10.79 0.35 6.56
C LEU A 233 9.82 1.09 5.64
N TYR A 234 8.70 0.46 5.28
CA TYR A 234 7.71 1.08 4.41
C TYR A 234 7.15 2.37 5.00
N LEU A 235 6.69 2.32 6.26
CA LEU A 235 6.11 3.48 6.94
C LEU A 235 7.14 4.59 7.13
N PHE A 236 8.34 4.23 7.61
CA PHE A 236 9.42 5.17 7.85
C PHE A 236 9.85 5.88 6.58
N PHE A 237 10.09 5.13 5.49
CA PHE A 237 10.52 5.74 4.23
C PHE A 237 9.43 6.58 3.58
N THR A 238 8.17 6.13 3.59
CA THR A 238 7.03 6.91 3.09
C THR A 238 6.95 8.28 3.76
N TRP A 239 7.07 8.33 5.10
CA TRP A 239 7.08 9.59 5.84
C TRP A 239 8.34 10.44 5.59
N SER A 240 9.51 9.81 5.56
CA SER A 240 10.79 10.51 5.40
C SER A 240 10.94 11.23 4.05
N VAL A 241 10.24 10.76 3.01
CA VAL A 241 10.24 11.39 1.68
C VAL A 241 9.61 12.77 1.70
N HIS A 242 8.51 12.94 2.44
CA HIS A 242 7.90 14.27 2.62
C HIS A 242 8.84 15.28 3.29
N LEU A 243 9.88 14.81 3.99
CA LEU A 243 10.94 15.62 4.59
C LEU A 243 12.19 15.75 3.69
N TYR A 244 12.17 15.22 2.47
CA TYR A 244 13.30 15.14 1.52
C TYR A 244 14.53 14.32 1.99
N ILE A 245 14.59 13.89 3.24
CA ILE A 245 15.69 13.08 3.81
C ILE A 245 15.58 11.60 3.38
N GLY A 246 14.40 11.14 2.94
CA GLY A 246 14.19 9.75 2.56
C GLY A 246 15.09 9.25 1.43
N TYR A 247 15.40 10.08 0.44
CA TYR A 247 16.22 9.69 -0.71
C TYR A 247 17.68 9.34 -0.34
N PRO A 248 18.46 10.21 0.34
CA PRO A 248 19.82 9.86 0.75
C PRO A 248 19.84 8.71 1.77
N LEU A 249 18.82 8.65 2.65
CA LEU A 249 18.72 7.60 3.65
C LEU A 249 18.45 6.22 3.04
N LEU A 250 17.70 6.16 1.93
CA LEU A 250 17.48 4.93 1.17
C LEU A 250 18.80 4.37 0.63
N LEU A 251 19.64 5.22 0.04
CA LEU A 251 20.95 4.79 -0.48
C LEU A 251 21.86 4.28 0.64
N PHE A 252 21.87 4.97 1.79
CA PHE A 252 22.61 4.50 2.96
C PHE A 252 22.09 3.15 3.45
N TYR A 253 20.77 2.99 3.54
CA TYR A 253 20.13 1.74 3.96
C TYR A 253 20.43 0.59 2.99
N TRP A 254 20.32 0.80 1.67
CA TRP A 254 20.67 -0.22 0.68
C TRP A 254 22.14 -0.62 0.77
N GLY A 255 23.05 0.36 0.88
CA GLY A 255 24.47 0.09 1.08
C GLY A 255 24.74 -0.74 2.34
N PHE A 256 24.08 -0.40 3.45
CA PHE A 256 24.15 -1.16 4.69
C PHE A 256 23.58 -2.58 4.53
N ALA A 257 22.40 -2.73 3.95
CA ALA A 257 21.73 -4.02 3.76
C ALA A 257 22.55 -4.98 2.90
N PHE A 258 23.07 -4.52 1.77
CA PHE A 258 23.94 -5.32 0.91
C PHE A 258 25.28 -5.64 1.58
N ARG A 259 25.92 -4.64 2.21
CA ARG A 259 27.18 -4.88 2.95
C ARG A 259 27.01 -5.94 4.03
N GLN A 260 25.91 -5.86 4.78
CA GLN A 260 25.62 -6.79 5.86
C GLN A 260 25.33 -8.19 5.30
N HIS A 261 24.57 -8.28 4.21
CA HIS A 261 24.32 -9.52 3.49
C HIS A 261 25.64 -10.17 3.03
N PHE A 262 26.49 -9.46 2.29
CA PHE A 262 27.76 -10.02 1.80
C PHE A 262 28.72 -10.39 2.93
N ARG A 263 28.67 -9.70 4.09
CA ARG A 263 29.54 -10.04 5.23
C ARG A 263 29.11 -11.30 5.98
N HIS A 264 27.81 -11.60 6.04
CA HIS A 264 27.29 -12.68 6.90
C HIS A 264 26.72 -13.87 6.12
N ASN A 265 26.32 -13.70 4.86
CA ASN A 265 25.63 -14.73 4.06
C ASN A 265 26.49 -15.39 2.96
N ILE A 266 27.78 -15.07 2.86
CA ILE A 266 28.69 -15.86 2.01
C ILE A 266 28.98 -17.19 2.74
N ALA A 267 28.12 -18.19 2.52
CA ALA A 267 28.55 -19.57 2.61
C ALA A 267 29.43 -19.82 1.38
N SER A 268 30.75 -19.71 1.55
CA SER A 268 31.70 -19.78 0.43
C SER A 268 31.61 -21.07 -0.39
N TYR A 269 31.04 -22.15 0.17
CA TYR A 269 31.02 -23.47 -0.46
C TYR A 269 29.69 -24.21 -0.20
N LYS A 270 29.28 -25.09 -1.12
CA LYS A 270 28.21 -26.08 -0.91
C LYS A 270 28.81 -27.48 -1.02
N CYS A 271 28.33 -28.40 -0.19
CA CYS A 271 28.75 -29.79 -0.26
C CYS A 271 28.27 -30.42 -1.58
N GLY A 272 29.19 -31.00 -2.36
CA GLY A 272 28.89 -31.69 -3.62
C GLY A 272 28.06 -32.96 -3.46
N ASN A 273 28.06 -33.57 -2.27
CA ASN A 273 27.28 -34.77 -1.96
C ASN A 273 25.86 -34.45 -1.44
N CYS A 274 25.73 -33.71 -0.33
CA CYS A 274 24.42 -33.44 0.30
C CYS A 274 23.83 -32.04 0.03
N GLY A 275 24.57 -31.15 -0.63
CA GLY A 275 24.11 -29.77 -0.89
C GLY A 275 24.16 -28.82 0.31
N ALA A 276 24.59 -29.28 1.49
CA ALA A 276 24.69 -28.46 2.70
C ALA A 276 25.68 -27.29 2.53
N ALA A 277 25.38 -26.15 3.17
CA ALA A 277 26.17 -24.93 3.05
C ALA A 277 27.40 -24.94 3.98
N LEU A 278 28.59 -24.94 3.38
CA LEU A 278 29.90 -24.97 4.04
C LEU A 278 30.52 -23.57 4.11
N ARG A 279 31.19 -23.28 5.23
CA ARG A 279 31.88 -22.00 5.45
C ARG A 279 33.30 -22.02 4.87
N GLU A 280 33.93 -23.19 4.86
CA GLU A 280 35.26 -23.47 4.32
C GLU A 280 35.26 -24.82 3.60
N LYS A 281 36.24 -25.03 2.72
CA LYS A 281 36.49 -26.34 2.08
C LYS A 281 36.94 -27.32 3.17
N GLY A 282 36.46 -28.55 3.10
CA GLY A 282 36.71 -29.55 4.13
C GLY A 282 35.58 -30.55 4.28
N GLU A 283 35.57 -31.21 5.44
CA GLU A 283 34.60 -32.25 5.76
C GLU A 283 33.22 -31.63 6.05
N CYS A 284 32.18 -32.12 5.38
CA CYS A 284 30.83 -31.64 5.58
C CYS A 284 30.30 -32.08 6.95
N PRO A 285 29.79 -31.18 7.82
CA PRO A 285 29.29 -31.55 9.13
C PRO A 285 28.06 -32.48 9.06
N ASP A 286 27.22 -32.31 8.02
CA ASP A 286 25.99 -33.10 7.87
C ASP A 286 26.21 -34.50 7.28
N CYS A 287 27.07 -34.63 6.25
CA CYS A 287 27.24 -35.90 5.52
C CYS A 287 28.65 -36.48 5.57
N LYS A 288 29.59 -35.81 6.24
CA LYS A 288 31.01 -36.18 6.34
C LYS A 288 31.75 -36.34 5.00
N ALA A 289 31.15 -35.90 3.90
CA ALA A 289 31.83 -35.90 2.61
C ALA A 289 32.90 -34.79 2.61
N PHE A 290 34.08 -35.14 2.12
CA PHE A 290 35.17 -34.18 1.97
C PHE A 290 34.98 -33.36 0.69
N ASN A 291 34.87 -32.04 0.84
CA ASN A 291 34.64 -31.11 -0.26
C ASN A 291 35.90 -30.27 -0.50
N ASN A 292 36.56 -30.53 -1.63
CA ASN A 292 37.83 -29.93 -2.03
C ASN A 292 37.65 -28.75 -2.98
#